data_AF-A0A9Q0F7S5-F1
#
_entry.id   AF-A0A9Q0F7S5-F1
#
_cell.length_a   1.000
_cell.length_b   1.000
_cell.length_c   1.000
_cell.angle_alpha   90.00
_cell.angle_beta   90.00
_cell.angle_gamma   90.00
#
_symmetry.space_group_name_H-M   'P 1'
#
loop_
_entity.id
_entity.type
_entity.pdbx_description
1 polymer ?
#
loop_
_entity_poly.entity_id
_entity_poly.type
_entity_poly.pdbx_seq_one_letter_code
_entity_poly.pdbx_strand_id
1 'polypeptide(L)'
;MSDSQETDKSIEIWKMKNLIKELEAARGNGTSMISLILPPGDQISRAIKLLGDEFGTASNIKSRVNRQSVLGAITSAQQRLKLYNKVPPKGLVLYSGTVVNEDGKEKKKTIDFEPFRPIIASPYICDNKFYTEALNHLLESDEKFGFIIIDGNGTLFGAL
;
A
#
# COMPACT_ATOMS: atom_id res chain seq x y z
N MET A 1 -16.22 25.55 -9.32
CA MET A 1 -16.31 24.44 -8.35
C MET A 1 -15.61 23.17 -8.84
N SER A 2 -15.32 23.04 -10.15
CA SER A 2 -14.53 21.96 -10.75
C SER A 2 -13.02 22.05 -10.46
N ASP A 3 -12.41 23.24 -10.57
CA ASP A 3 -10.95 23.41 -10.44
C ASP A 3 -10.41 23.06 -9.03
N SER A 4 -11.21 23.28 -7.99
CA SER A 4 -10.82 22.95 -6.61
C SER A 4 -10.69 21.44 -6.41
N GLN A 5 -11.58 20.64 -7.00
CA GLN A 5 -11.54 19.17 -6.88
C GLN A 5 -10.40 18.53 -7.69
N GLU A 6 -10.03 19.12 -8.83
CA GLU A 6 -8.85 18.67 -9.59
C GLU A 6 -7.54 19.01 -8.88
N THR A 7 -7.47 20.18 -8.25
CA THR A 7 -6.33 20.59 -7.43
C THR A 7 -6.16 19.67 -6.22
N ASP A 8 -7.25 19.35 -5.51
CA ASP A 8 -7.23 18.45 -4.35
C ASP A 8 -6.78 17.03 -4.73
N LYS A 9 -7.29 16.48 -5.84
CA LYS A 9 -6.85 15.18 -6.37
C LYS A 9 -5.36 15.18 -6.73
N SER A 10 -4.88 16.25 -7.35
CA SER A 10 -3.47 16.40 -7.71
C SER A 10 -2.56 16.42 -6.48
N ILE A 11 -3.00 17.05 -5.40
CA ILE A 11 -2.30 17.06 -4.11
C ILE A 11 -2.28 15.65 -3.49
N GLU A 12 -3.40 14.90 -3.51
CA GLU A 12 -3.45 13.52 -3.01
C GLU A 12 -2.51 12.59 -3.80
N ILE A 13 -2.50 12.72 -5.12
CA ILE A 13 -1.59 11.96 -6.00
C ILE A 13 -0.13 12.31 -5.69
N TRP A 14 0.17 13.59 -5.49
CA TRP A 14 1.52 14.02 -5.12
C TRP A 14 1.96 13.46 -3.75
N LYS A 15 1.07 13.48 -2.75
CA LYS A 15 1.32 12.87 -1.43
C LYS A 15 1.57 11.37 -1.54
N MET A 16 0.78 10.65 -2.34
CA MET A 16 0.99 9.22 -2.60
C MET A 16 2.32 8.95 -3.31
N LYS A 17 2.67 9.72 -4.35
CA LYS A 17 3.97 9.60 -5.04
C LYS A 17 5.14 9.81 -4.07
N ASN A 18 5.03 10.78 -3.17
CA ASN A 18 6.07 11.03 -2.18
C ASN A 18 6.16 9.89 -1.16
N LEU A 19 5.02 9.36 -0.73
CA LEU A 19 4.96 8.21 0.19
C LEU A 19 5.58 6.95 -0.45
N ILE A 20 5.29 6.67 -1.72
CA ILE A 20 5.88 5.53 -2.43
C ILE A 20 7.39 5.69 -2.53
N LYS A 21 7.91 6.87 -2.89
CA LYS A 21 9.35 7.14 -2.87
C LYS A 21 9.97 6.86 -1.49
N GLU A 22 9.29 7.27 -0.42
CA GLU A 22 9.75 7.03 0.94
C GLU A 22 9.70 5.55 1.34
N LEU A 23 8.72 4.79 0.84
CA LEU A 23 8.58 3.35 1.06
C LEU A 23 9.59 2.54 0.23
N GLU A 24 9.93 2.97 -0.98
CA GLU A 24 10.94 2.33 -1.84
C GLU A 24 12.37 2.59 -1.36
N ALA A 25 12.63 3.79 -0.83
CA ALA A 25 13.91 4.13 -0.21
C ALA A 25 14.13 3.38 1.11
N ALA A 26 13.05 3.06 1.82
CA ALA A 26 13.10 2.30 3.06
C ALA A 26 13.56 0.85 2.80
N ARG A 27 14.76 0.51 3.27
CA ARG A 27 15.27 -0.87 3.29
C ARG A 27 15.46 -1.36 4.72
N GLY A 28 15.04 -2.59 4.97
CA GLY A 28 15.25 -3.29 6.23
C GLY A 28 16.47 -4.20 6.20
N ASN A 29 17.05 -4.47 7.37
CA ASN A 29 18.07 -5.51 7.53
C ASN A 29 17.37 -6.87 7.65
N GLY A 30 17.04 -7.48 6.50
CA GLY A 30 16.40 -8.81 6.41
C GLY A 30 14.91 -8.77 6.03
N THR A 31 14.21 -9.89 6.16
CA THR A 31 12.79 -10.07 5.80
C THR A 31 11.84 -9.60 6.89
N SER A 32 11.69 -8.28 7.05
CA SER A 32 10.84 -7.71 8.10
C SER A 32 9.85 -6.66 7.59
N MET A 33 9.69 -6.56 6.27
CA MET A 33 8.82 -5.59 5.63
C MET A 33 7.53 -6.28 5.22
N ILE A 34 6.48 -6.02 5.98
CA ILE A 34 5.14 -6.54 5.73
C ILE A 34 4.38 -5.52 4.92
N SER A 35 3.84 -5.98 3.81
CA SER A 35 2.95 -5.25 2.92
C SER A 35 1.61 -5.98 2.91
N LEU A 36 0.58 -5.37 3.47
CA LEU A 36 -0.77 -5.91 3.51
C LEU A 36 -1.71 -4.93 2.81
N ILE A 37 -2.41 -5.42 1.81
CA ILE A 37 -3.44 -4.65 1.10
C ILE A 37 -4.78 -5.38 1.26
N LEU A 38 -5.80 -4.64 1.67
CA LEU A 38 -7.16 -5.14 1.82
C LEU A 38 -8.06 -4.45 0.79
N PRO A 39 -8.71 -5.21 -0.11
CA PRO A 39 -9.64 -4.66 -1.06
C PRO A 39 -10.93 -4.20 -0.37
N PRO A 40 -11.69 -3.28 -0.99
CA PRO A 40 -12.95 -2.82 -0.42
C PRO A 40 -13.94 -3.98 -0.30
N GLY A 41 -14.58 -4.09 0.85
CA GLY A 41 -15.52 -5.18 1.16
C GLY A 41 -14.88 -6.42 1.81
N ASP A 42 -13.54 -6.49 1.93
CA ASP A 42 -12.91 -7.55 2.73
C ASP A 42 -13.18 -7.34 4.24
N GLN A 43 -13.09 -8.43 4.99
CA GLN A 43 -13.31 -8.43 6.43
C GLN A 43 -11.98 -8.27 7.17
N ILE A 44 -11.91 -7.32 8.10
CA ILE A 44 -10.72 -7.13 8.94
C ILE A 44 -10.41 -8.38 9.76
N SER A 45 -11.43 -9.13 10.19
CA SER A 45 -11.26 -10.40 10.90
C SER A 45 -10.45 -11.43 10.11
N ARG A 46 -10.61 -11.47 8.77
CA ARG A 46 -9.84 -12.34 7.88
C ARG A 46 -8.35 -11.97 7.91
N ALA A 47 -8.06 -10.67 7.83
CA ALA A 47 -6.70 -10.14 7.90
C ALA A 47 -6.05 -10.40 9.26
N ILE A 48 -6.79 -10.21 10.36
CA ILE A 48 -6.29 -10.48 11.71
C ILE A 48 -5.98 -11.98 11.88
N LYS A 49 -6.84 -12.87 11.36
CA LYS A 49 -6.61 -14.31 11.40
C LYS A 49 -5.36 -14.70 10.61
N LEU A 50 -5.21 -14.20 9.39
CA LEU A 50 -4.02 -14.41 8.55
C LEU A 50 -2.75 -13.98 9.29
N LEU A 51 -2.73 -12.78 9.88
CA LEU A 51 -1.60 -12.31 10.67
C LEU A 51 -1.34 -13.15 11.92
N GLY A 52 -2.37 -13.76 12.50
CA GLY A 52 -2.23 -14.70 13.62
C GLY A 52 -1.55 -16.00 13.21
N ASP A 53 -1.95 -16.57 12.07
CA ASP A 53 -1.35 -17.79 11.52
C ASP A 53 0.13 -17.55 11.13
N GLU A 54 0.40 -16.37 10.55
CA GLU A 54 1.74 -15.90 10.21
C GLU A 54 2.60 -15.64 11.45
N PHE A 55 2.02 -15.14 12.54
CA PHE A 55 2.73 -14.99 13.81
C PHE A 55 3.19 -16.34 14.37
N GLY A 56 2.31 -17.35 14.31
CA GLY A 56 2.64 -18.73 14.70
C GLY A 56 3.77 -19.30 13.86
N THR A 57 3.72 -19.10 12.55
CA THR A 57 4.74 -19.58 11.61
C THR A 57 6.08 -18.86 11.82
N ALA A 58 6.05 -17.54 12.03
CA ALA A 58 7.23 -16.72 12.29
C ALA A 58 7.96 -17.09 13.60
N SER A 59 7.26 -17.68 14.56
CA SER A 59 7.87 -18.14 15.82
C SER A 59 8.93 -19.24 15.61
N ASN A 60 8.81 -20.01 14.53
CA ASN A 60 9.72 -21.09 14.16
C ASN A 60 11.00 -20.60 13.43
N ILE A 61 11.13 -19.30 13.15
CA ILE A 61 12.33 -18.74 12.52
C ILE A 61 13.54 -18.96 13.43
N LYS A 62 14.59 -19.59 12.87
CA LYS A 62 15.82 -19.95 13.61
C LYS A 62 16.64 -18.74 14.03
N SER A 63 16.72 -17.71 13.18
CA SER A 63 17.45 -16.48 13.50
C SER A 63 16.69 -15.67 14.54
N ARG A 64 17.30 -15.49 15.73
CA ARG A 64 16.70 -14.73 16.84
C ARG A 64 16.34 -13.30 16.45
N VAL A 65 17.24 -12.63 15.73
CA VAL A 65 17.07 -11.21 15.32
C VAL A 65 15.93 -11.10 14.32
N ASN A 66 15.94 -11.91 13.24
CA ASN A 66 14.88 -11.87 12.23
C ASN A 66 13.52 -12.25 12.82
N ARG A 67 13.49 -13.26 13.70
CA ARG A 67 12.26 -13.65 14.40
C ARG A 67 11.68 -12.48 15.20
N GLN A 68 12.51 -11.77 15.98
CA GLN A 68 12.04 -10.64 16.77
C GLN A 68 11.53 -9.49 15.90
N SER A 69 12.19 -9.21 14.77
CA SER A 69 11.76 -8.19 13.82
C SER A 69 10.43 -8.55 13.15
N VAL A 70 10.26 -9.78 12.67
CA VAL A 70 9.01 -10.24 12.03
C VAL A 70 7.85 -10.24 13.03
N LEU A 71 8.04 -10.83 14.22
CA LEU A 71 6.99 -10.85 15.26
C LEU A 71 6.61 -9.42 15.69
N GLY A 72 7.58 -8.52 15.78
CA GLY A 72 7.34 -7.11 16.06
C GLY A 72 6.54 -6.39 14.97
N ALA A 73 6.84 -6.65 13.70
CA ALA A 73 6.13 -6.08 12.56
C ALA A 73 4.67 -6.58 12.49
N ILE A 74 4.46 -7.89 12.69
CA ILE A 74 3.11 -8.50 12.72
C ILE A 74 2.29 -7.92 13.88
N THR A 75 2.88 -7.84 15.08
CA THR A 75 2.20 -7.26 16.25
C THR A 75 1.77 -5.81 16.00
N SER A 76 2.65 -5.02 15.38
CA SER A 76 2.36 -3.61 15.05
C SER A 76 1.26 -3.50 13.99
N ALA A 77 1.26 -4.38 12.99
CA ALA A 77 0.21 -4.47 11.98
C ALA A 77 -1.15 -4.85 12.59
N GLN A 78 -1.19 -5.85 13.47
CA GLN A 78 -2.40 -6.25 14.19
C GLN A 78 -2.95 -5.13 15.07
N GLN A 79 -2.08 -4.39 15.77
CA GLN A 79 -2.50 -3.24 16.58
C GLN A 79 -3.13 -2.14 15.73
N ARG A 80 -2.58 -1.85 14.53
CA ARG A 80 -3.16 -0.89 13.60
C ARG A 80 -4.49 -1.35 13.03
N LEU A 81 -4.61 -2.62 12.63
CA LEU A 81 -5.86 -3.17 12.11
C LEU A 81 -7.01 -3.10 13.13
N LYS A 82 -6.71 -3.25 14.43
CA LYS A 82 -7.73 -3.13 15.50
C LYS A 82 -8.35 -1.73 15.62
N LEU A 83 -7.70 -0.70 15.09
CA LEU A 83 -8.27 0.66 15.07
C LEU A 83 -9.39 0.80 14.03
N TYR A 84 -9.41 -0.09 13.05
CA TYR A 84 -10.42 -0.10 12.00
C TYR A 84 -11.50 -1.14 12.33
N ASN A 85 -12.76 -0.70 12.35
CA ASN A 85 -13.91 -1.61 12.53
C ASN A 85 -14.34 -2.27 11.21
N LYS A 86 -14.12 -1.57 10.08
CA LYS A 86 -14.45 -2.04 8.73
C LYS A 86 -13.40 -1.52 7.75
N VAL A 87 -13.14 -2.28 6.69
CA VAL A 87 -12.27 -1.81 5.59
C VAL A 87 -12.94 -0.60 4.92
N PRO A 88 -12.20 0.52 4.73
CA PRO A 88 -12.71 1.70 4.03
C PRO A 88 -13.22 1.38 2.61
N PRO A 89 -14.08 2.24 2.03
CA PRO A 89 -14.71 1.97 0.73
C PRO A 89 -13.73 1.92 -0.45
N LYS A 90 -12.52 2.49 -0.34
CA LYS A 90 -11.46 2.36 -1.36
C LYS A 90 -10.44 1.27 -1.03
N GLY A 91 -10.60 0.56 0.08
CA GLY A 91 -9.63 -0.42 0.58
C GLY A 91 -8.71 0.16 1.66
N LEU A 92 -7.84 -0.69 2.20
CA LEU A 92 -6.86 -0.31 3.22
C LEU A 92 -5.48 -0.82 2.82
N VAL A 93 -4.49 0.06 2.88
CA VAL A 93 -3.09 -0.30 2.68
C VAL A 93 -2.36 -0.16 4.01
N LEU A 94 -1.67 -1.22 4.40
CA LEU A 94 -0.90 -1.29 5.64
C LEU A 94 0.52 -1.76 5.34
N TYR A 95 1.48 -0.89 5.63
CA TYR A 95 2.90 -1.22 5.63
C TYR A 95 3.42 -1.24 7.07
N SER A 96 4.10 -2.31 7.44
CA SER A 96 4.71 -2.45 8.76
C SER A 96 6.09 -3.07 8.61
N GLY A 97 7.11 -2.44 9.19
CA GLY A 97 8.44 -3.01 9.18
C GLY A 97 9.42 -2.23 10.04
N THR A 98 10.65 -2.75 10.13
CA THR A 98 11.74 -2.08 10.83
C THR A 98 12.75 -1.60 9.80
N VAL A 99 12.91 -0.29 9.71
CA VAL A 99 13.85 0.37 8.79
C VAL A 99 15.08 0.81 9.57
N VAL A 100 16.24 0.75 8.92
CA VAL A 100 17.48 1.26 9.51
C VAL A 100 17.70 2.66 8.95
N ASN A 101 17.75 3.66 9.83
CA ASN A 101 18.09 5.02 9.43
C ASN A 101 19.60 5.18 9.21
N GLU A 102 20.01 6.27 8.56
CA GLU A 102 21.44 6.58 8.30
C GLU A 102 22.29 6.62 9.58
N ASP A 103 21.70 6.95 10.74
CA ASP A 103 22.34 6.89 12.06
C ASP A 103 22.58 5.45 12.59
N GLY A 104 22.26 4.42 11.82
CA GLY A 104 22.37 3.01 12.23
C GLY A 104 21.34 2.57 13.27
N LYS A 105 20.39 3.43 13.63
CA LYS A 105 19.29 3.11 14.57
C LYS A 105 18.13 2.44 13.84
N GLU A 106 17.66 1.34 14.41
CA GLU A 106 16.44 0.66 13.97
C GLU A 106 15.21 1.46 14.39
N LYS A 107 14.38 1.83 13.41
CA LYS A 107 13.10 2.51 13.64
C LYS A 107 11.96 1.67 13.10
N LYS A 108 10.96 1.40 13.95
CA LYS A 108 9.72 0.76 13.52
C LYS A 108 8.91 1.77 12.72
N LYS A 109 8.58 1.42 11.48
CA LYS A 109 7.77 2.22 10.58
C LYS A 109 6.48 1.46 10.33
N THR A 110 5.36 2.07 10.70
CA THR A 110 4.03 1.54 10.42
C THR A 110 3.21 2.64 9.80
N ILE A 111 2.70 2.40 8.60
CA ILE A 111 1.93 3.35 7.82
C ILE A 111 0.65 2.65 7.39
N ASP A 112 -0.47 3.27 7.70
CA ASP A 112 -1.80 2.87 7.26
C ASP A 112 -2.48 4.04 6.56
N PHE A 113 -3.07 3.78 5.39
CA PHE A 113 -3.82 4.80 4.66
C PHE A 113 -4.87 4.17 3.72
N GLU A 114 -5.87 4.97 3.36
CA GLU A 114 -6.84 4.65 2.32
C GLU A 114 -6.32 5.18 0.96
N PRO A 115 -6.23 4.35 -0.09
CA PRO A 115 -5.77 4.77 -1.41
C PRO A 115 -6.81 5.69 -2.10
N PHE A 116 -6.37 6.51 -3.07
CA PHE A 116 -7.27 7.42 -3.79
C PHE A 116 -8.23 6.71 -4.76
N ARG A 117 -7.86 5.51 -5.22
CA ARG A 117 -8.65 4.61 -6.07
C ARG A 117 -8.84 3.26 -5.39
N PRO A 118 -9.99 2.57 -5.61
CA PRO A 118 -10.23 1.25 -5.04
C PRO A 118 -9.23 0.22 -5.57
N ILE A 119 -8.62 -0.54 -4.66
CA ILE A 119 -7.67 -1.60 -5.01
C ILE A 119 -8.39 -2.94 -5.01
N ILE A 120 -8.23 -3.72 -6.08
CA ILE A 120 -8.79 -5.07 -6.20
C ILE A 120 -7.80 -6.13 -5.66
N ALA A 121 -6.51 -5.84 -5.74
CA ALA A 121 -5.45 -6.74 -5.29
C ALA A 121 -5.44 -6.86 -3.75
N SER A 122 -5.30 -8.09 -3.25
CA SER A 122 -5.18 -8.39 -1.81
C SER A 122 -3.85 -9.08 -1.44
N PRO A 123 -2.68 -8.61 -1.91
CA PRO A 123 -1.42 -9.26 -1.54
C PRO A 123 -1.12 -9.07 -0.04
N TYR A 124 -0.73 -10.17 0.60
CA TYR A 124 0.06 -10.17 1.83
C TYR A 124 1.46 -10.67 1.46
N ILE A 125 2.47 -9.80 1.62
CA ILE A 125 3.85 -10.12 1.28
C ILE A 125 4.74 -9.68 2.45
N CYS A 126 5.62 -10.58 2.89
CA CYS A 126 6.70 -10.29 3.82
C CYS A 126 8.03 -10.46 3.10
N ASP A 127 8.75 -9.36 2.86
CA ASP A 127 10.04 -9.39 2.18
C ASP A 127 11.03 -8.39 2.84
N ASN A 128 12.17 -8.15 2.19
CA ASN A 128 13.18 -7.17 2.60
C ASN A 128 12.87 -5.74 2.16
N LYS A 129 11.86 -5.55 1.31
CA LYS A 129 11.37 -4.28 0.78
C LYS A 129 9.85 -4.23 0.84
N PHE A 130 9.29 -3.02 0.89
CA PHE A 130 7.86 -2.85 0.77
C PHE A 130 7.40 -3.12 -0.67
N TYR A 131 6.28 -3.81 -0.80
CA TYR A 131 5.64 -4.08 -2.08
C TYR A 131 4.82 -2.85 -2.49
N THR A 132 5.38 -2.01 -3.36
CA THR A 132 4.75 -0.77 -3.85
C THR A 132 4.18 -0.91 -5.26
N GLU A 133 4.39 -2.03 -5.95
CA GLU A 133 3.90 -2.24 -7.33
C GLU A 133 2.39 -2.05 -7.46
N ALA A 134 1.62 -2.57 -6.49
CA ALA A 134 0.18 -2.39 -6.45
C ALA A 134 -0.24 -0.90 -6.37
N LEU A 135 0.58 -0.04 -5.76
CA LEU A 135 0.33 1.40 -5.70
C LEU A 135 0.79 2.11 -6.97
N ASN A 136 1.89 1.66 -7.57
CA ASN A 136 2.39 2.20 -8.82
C ASN A 136 1.37 1.99 -9.96
N HIS A 137 0.70 0.84 -10.01
CA HIS A 137 -0.40 0.62 -10.95
C HIS A 137 -1.60 1.55 -10.74
N LEU A 138 -1.86 2.02 -9.52
CA LEU A 138 -2.93 3.00 -9.30
C LEU A 138 -2.54 4.39 -9.82
N LEU A 139 -1.25 4.70 -9.77
CA LEU A 139 -0.67 5.96 -10.23
C LEU A 139 -0.42 6.01 -11.73
N GLU A 140 -0.42 4.87 -12.42
CA GLU A 140 -0.52 4.84 -13.88
C GLU A 140 -1.83 5.55 -14.26
N SER A 141 -1.67 6.76 -14.81
CA SER A 141 -2.79 7.56 -15.23
C SER A 141 -3.54 6.83 -16.34
N ASP A 142 -4.83 6.56 -16.14
CA ASP A 142 -5.79 6.45 -17.24
C ASP A 142 -5.96 7.84 -17.86
N GLU A 143 -4.90 8.40 -18.45
CA GLU A 143 -5.04 9.53 -19.37
C GLU A 143 -5.82 9.00 -20.56
N LYS A 144 -7.15 9.14 -20.48
CA LYS A 144 -8.03 8.80 -21.58
C LYS A 144 -7.89 9.87 -22.64
N PHE A 145 -7.30 9.51 -23.78
CA PHE A 145 -7.14 10.45 -24.88
C PHE A 145 -8.37 10.38 -25.78
N GLY A 146 -9.13 11.47 -25.81
CA GLY A 146 -10.22 11.65 -26.75
C GLY A 146 -9.70 12.22 -28.07
N PHE A 147 -9.90 11.51 -29.17
CA PHE A 147 -9.62 12.00 -30.51
C PHE A 147 -10.92 12.40 -31.18
N ILE A 148 -10.95 13.64 -31.69
CA ILE A 148 -12.02 14.14 -32.53
C ILE A 148 -11.40 14.41 -33.90
N ILE A 149 -11.82 13.65 -34.91
CA ILE A 149 -11.34 13.78 -36.28
C ILE A 149 -12.50 14.32 -37.12
N ILE A 150 -12.32 15.49 -37.71
CA ILE A 150 -13.32 16.14 -38.59
C ILE A 150 -12.74 16.19 -39.99
N ASP A 151 -13.50 15.67 -40.95
CA ASP A 151 -13.23 15.79 -42.39
C ASP A 151 -14.49 16.31 -43.10
N GLY A 152 -14.35 16.76 -44.36
CA GLY A 152 -15.46 17.31 -45.16
C GLY A 152 -16.64 16.33 -45.37
N ASN A 153 -16.43 15.03 -45.14
CA ASN A 153 -17.44 13.99 -45.26
C ASN A 153 -18.05 13.54 -43.91
N GLY A 154 -17.53 14.00 -42.75
CA GLY A 154 -18.08 13.60 -41.45
C GLY A 154 -17.13 13.80 -40.26
N THR A 155 -17.59 13.37 -39.08
CA THR A 155 -16.83 13.46 -37.83
C THR A 155 -16.75 12.10 -37.15
N LEU A 156 -15.56 11.74 -36.68
CA LEU A 156 -15.28 10.49 -35.97
C LEU A 156 -14.76 10.80 -34.57
N PHE A 157 -15.31 10.10 -33.58
CA PHE A 157 -14.92 10.19 -32.18
C PHE A 157 -14.26 8.87 -31.76
N GLY A 158 -13.05 8.96 -31.19
CA GLY A 158 -12.32 7.82 -30.63
C GLY A 158 -11.84 8.13 -29.22
N ALA A 159 -11.73 7.11 -28.38
CA ALA A 159 -11.14 7.20 -27.05
C ALA A 159 -10.07 6.11 -26.89
N LEU A 160 -8.89 6.47 -26.36
CA LEU A 160 -7.83 5.57 -25.94
C LEU A 160 -7.81 5.48 -24.41
#